data_AF-A0A3R6KJ42-F1
#
_entry.id   AF-A0A3R6KJ42-F1
#
_cell.length_a   1.000
_cell.length_b   1.000
_cell.length_c   1.000
_cell.angle_alpha   90.00
_cell.angle_beta   90.00
_cell.angle_gamma   90.00
#
_symmetry.space_group_name_H-M   'P 1'
#
loop_
_entity.id
_entity.type
_entity.pdbx_description
1 polymer ?
#
loop_
_entity_poly.entity_id
_entity_poly.type
_entity_poly.pdbx_seq_one_letter_code
_entity_poly.pdbx_strand_id
1 'polypeptide(L)'
;MKNNSKKKMHLFTIVSAMVFMLATVLTGCGSKTTINLNDYLKTNVSGYDGYGYATVTVDWNRLESDYADKIEYTKAGKENMGVIGEAMEPYELLYDSVSVSAENRISLSNGDEVAYTWEVPEEISKYLTVNIKYEDGTFKAEGLAEAEKVDIFADLDVSFEGSSPKASLVAVYNGSYLSATDFTVEGNTENLKNGDEITIKINEDAIQSCAANYGIVPAETEKKYTVDGLDTLITKLNEIDNAALEQFQTEAADVYDATKNDNYYGETTVEGMEYLGSCLLVKKTDKDTADNGLIMVYKVQLKDTYSTFSQTTDYYWCVDYYSLVQRSDGTLSYNKDLIGTPKNWITVNSDTAFWNHFGYATLNELYDNEVAKYADDYDIESNLIME
;
A
#
# COMPACT_ATOMS: atom_id res chain seq x y z
N MET A 1 -6.03 -27.63 2.44
CA MET A 1 -6.09 -26.49 3.38
C MET A 1 -6.53 -25.26 2.60
N LYS A 2 -7.61 -24.63 3.07
CA LYS A 2 -8.23 -23.34 2.72
C LYS A 2 -8.27 -22.91 1.25
N ASN A 3 -9.47 -23.10 0.69
CA ASN A 3 -9.96 -22.55 -0.56
C ASN A 3 -10.40 -21.09 -0.31
N ASN A 4 -9.70 -20.11 -0.88
CA ASN A 4 -10.05 -18.69 -0.78
C ASN A 4 -11.19 -18.37 -1.76
N SER A 5 -12.42 -18.22 -1.25
CA SER A 5 -13.49 -17.62 -2.04
C SER A 5 -13.29 -16.10 -2.06
N LYS A 6 -13.17 -15.55 -3.27
CA LYS A 6 -13.23 -14.11 -3.53
C LYS A 6 -14.61 -13.61 -3.08
N LYS A 7 -14.68 -12.91 -1.94
CA LYS A 7 -15.86 -12.09 -1.61
C LYS A 7 -15.86 -10.91 -2.58
N LYS A 8 -16.83 -10.92 -3.50
CA LYS A 8 -17.13 -9.76 -4.34
C LYS A 8 -17.60 -8.62 -3.43
N MET A 9 -16.98 -7.46 -3.63
CA MET A 9 -17.33 -6.16 -3.07
C MET A 9 -18.79 -5.86 -3.42
N HIS A 10 -19.68 -5.90 -2.43
CA HIS A 10 -21.05 -5.45 -2.59
C HIS A 10 -21.03 -3.93 -2.43
N LEU A 11 -21.18 -3.19 -3.53
CA LEU A 11 -21.74 -1.84 -3.45
C LEU A 11 -23.06 -1.97 -2.68
N PHE A 12 -23.19 -1.22 -1.58
CA PHE A 12 -24.46 -1.07 -0.88
C PHE A 12 -25.42 -0.30 -1.78
N THR A 13 -26.06 -1.01 -2.70
CA THR A 13 -27.36 -0.59 -3.25
C THR A 13 -28.29 -0.44 -2.06
N ILE A 14 -28.78 0.79 -1.85
CA ILE A 14 -29.93 1.10 -0.98
C ILE A 14 -31.06 0.16 -1.43
N VAL A 15 -31.23 -0.94 -0.70
CA VAL A 15 -32.41 -1.79 -0.82
C VAL A 15 -33.47 -1.05 -0.04
N SER A 16 -34.40 -0.40 -0.72
CA SER A 16 -35.64 0.02 -0.07
C SER A 16 -36.29 -1.25 0.46
N ALA A 17 -36.16 -1.50 1.76
CA ALA A 17 -36.86 -2.58 2.42
C ALA A 17 -38.36 -2.26 2.30
N MET A 18 -39.06 -2.95 1.41
CA MET A 18 -40.52 -2.97 1.43
C MET A 18 -40.94 -3.70 2.70
N VAL A 19 -41.14 -2.96 3.79
CA VAL A 19 -41.68 -3.48 5.04
C VAL A 19 -43.18 -3.66 4.85
N PHE A 20 -43.65 -4.90 4.94
CA PHE A 20 -45.08 -5.19 5.04
C PHE A 20 -45.51 -4.96 6.50
N MET A 21 -46.23 -3.87 6.78
CA MET A 21 -46.85 -3.66 8.09
C MET A 21 -47.94 -4.72 8.31
N LEU A 22 -47.66 -5.73 9.12
CA LEU A 22 -48.64 -6.69 9.61
C LEU A 22 -49.01 -6.36 11.05
N ALA A 23 -50.25 -5.93 11.25
CA ALA A 23 -50.84 -5.85 12.58
C ALA A 23 -51.21 -7.26 13.07
N THR A 24 -50.56 -7.71 14.15
CA THR A 24 -50.80 -9.02 14.77
C THR A 24 -51.50 -8.86 16.13
N VAL A 25 -52.48 -9.72 16.39
CA VAL A 25 -53.17 -9.78 17.69
C VAL A 25 -53.18 -11.21 18.17
N LEU A 26 -52.49 -11.46 19.29
CA LEU A 26 -52.50 -12.73 19.99
C LEU A 26 -53.51 -12.64 21.14
N THR A 27 -54.55 -13.48 21.11
CA THR A 27 -55.64 -13.41 22.09
C THR A 27 -55.45 -14.39 23.23
N GLY A 28 -55.42 -13.88 24.47
CA GLY A 28 -55.40 -14.68 25.70
C GLY A 28 -56.76 -15.29 26.03
N CYS A 29 -56.75 -16.46 26.68
CA CYS A 29 -57.98 -17.17 27.03
C CYS A 29 -58.75 -16.46 28.16
N GLY A 30 -59.90 -15.86 27.86
CA GLY A 30 -60.77 -15.17 28.85
C GLY A 30 -60.36 -13.74 29.20
N SER A 31 -59.52 -13.11 28.39
CA SER A 31 -58.94 -11.79 28.63
C SER A 31 -59.96 -10.64 28.50
N LYS A 32 -59.85 -9.62 29.38
CA LYS A 32 -60.48 -8.30 29.22
C LYS A 32 -59.47 -7.19 28.93
N THR A 33 -58.19 -7.48 29.11
CA THR A 33 -57.08 -6.54 28.99
C THR A 33 -56.30 -6.81 27.71
N THR A 34 -56.11 -5.78 26.90
CA THR A 34 -55.29 -5.82 25.69
C THR A 34 -54.12 -4.86 25.85
N ILE A 35 -52.90 -5.37 25.74
CA ILE A 35 -51.66 -4.61 25.78
C ILE A 35 -51.24 -4.35 24.32
N ASN A 36 -51.12 -3.09 23.93
CA ASN A 36 -50.56 -2.71 22.65
C ASN A 36 -49.07 -2.38 22.83
N LEU A 37 -48.18 -3.26 22.37
CA LEU A 37 -46.74 -3.11 22.59
C LEU A 37 -46.15 -1.87 21.90
N ASN A 38 -46.74 -1.43 20.78
CA ASN A 38 -46.34 -0.21 20.08
C ASN A 38 -46.47 1.06 20.94
N ASP A 39 -47.38 1.10 21.92
CA ASP A 39 -47.56 2.25 22.82
C ASP A 39 -46.36 2.45 23.77
N TYR A 40 -45.50 1.43 23.86
CA TYR A 40 -44.30 1.36 24.69
C TYR A 40 -43.00 1.30 23.87
N LEU A 41 -43.08 1.42 22.54
CA LEU A 41 -41.89 1.49 21.69
C LEU A 41 -41.13 2.80 21.92
N LYS A 42 -39.82 2.69 22.17
CA LYS A 42 -38.89 3.82 22.22
C LYS A 42 -37.94 3.73 21.04
N THR A 43 -37.90 4.80 20.25
CA THR A 43 -36.91 4.98 19.18
C THR A 43 -35.97 6.11 19.57
N ASN A 44 -34.69 5.95 19.29
CA ASN A 44 -33.69 7.01 19.47
C ASN A 44 -32.75 7.04 18.28
N VAL A 45 -32.48 8.24 17.77
CA VAL A 45 -31.59 8.50 16.65
C VAL A 45 -30.50 9.44 17.16
N SER A 46 -29.24 9.11 16.84
CA SER A 46 -28.07 9.86 17.33
C SER A 46 -26.92 9.77 16.34
N GLY A 47 -25.95 10.67 16.44
CA GLY A 47 -24.80 10.75 15.56
C GLY A 47 -24.93 11.92 14.58
N TYR A 48 -24.38 11.73 13.38
CA TYR A 48 -24.29 12.76 12.35
C TYR A 48 -24.97 12.31 11.06
N ASP A 49 -25.38 13.26 10.22
CA ASP A 49 -26.06 12.98 8.95
C ASP A 49 -25.14 12.15 8.03
N GLY A 50 -25.66 11.04 7.47
CA GLY A 50 -24.89 10.02 6.73
C GLY A 50 -24.14 9.01 7.61
N TYR A 51 -24.04 9.26 8.92
CA TYR A 51 -23.28 8.45 9.88
C TYR A 51 -24.10 8.18 11.16
N GLY A 52 -25.42 8.32 11.08
CA GLY A 52 -26.33 8.19 12.19
C GLY A 52 -26.53 6.74 12.61
N TYR A 53 -26.95 6.56 13.85
CA TYR A 53 -27.33 5.28 14.41
C TYR A 53 -28.68 5.37 15.11
N ALA A 54 -29.49 4.33 14.95
CA ALA A 54 -30.79 4.23 15.60
C ALA A 54 -30.89 3.03 16.55
N THR A 55 -31.59 3.22 17.66
CA THR A 55 -31.99 2.14 18.58
C THR A 55 -33.50 2.06 18.69
N VAL A 56 -33.97 0.82 18.86
CA VAL A 56 -35.35 0.51 19.22
C VAL A 56 -35.33 -0.29 20.52
N THR A 57 -36.13 0.13 21.49
CA THR A 57 -36.27 -0.53 22.79
C THR A 57 -37.71 -0.48 23.26
N VAL A 58 -38.04 -1.27 24.28
CA VAL A 58 -39.36 -1.24 24.91
C VAL A 58 -39.26 -0.48 26.23
N ASP A 59 -40.23 0.38 26.51
CA ASP A 59 -40.37 1.06 27.80
C ASP A 59 -40.97 0.12 28.85
N TRP A 60 -40.19 -0.89 29.23
CA TRP A 60 -40.63 -1.93 30.15
C TRP A 60 -41.09 -1.40 31.51
N ASN A 61 -40.43 -0.36 32.02
CA ASN A 61 -40.84 0.30 33.28
C ASN A 61 -42.26 0.87 33.21
N ARG A 62 -42.61 1.49 32.07
CA ARG A 62 -43.95 2.06 31.87
C ARG A 62 -44.98 0.97 31.66
N LEU A 63 -44.63 -0.07 30.90
CA LEU A 63 -45.51 -1.23 30.68
C LEU A 63 -45.81 -1.95 32.00
N GLU A 64 -44.79 -2.19 32.82
CA GLU A 64 -44.92 -2.77 34.16
C GLU A 64 -45.84 -1.92 35.04
N SER A 65 -45.61 -0.60 35.09
CA SER A 65 -46.47 0.31 35.86
C SER A 65 -47.93 0.33 35.40
N ASP A 66 -48.18 0.13 34.11
CA ASP A 66 -49.52 0.20 33.53
C ASP A 66 -50.29 -1.13 33.66
N TYR A 67 -49.58 -2.28 33.66
CA TYR A 67 -50.19 -3.60 33.48
C TYR A 67 -49.72 -4.73 34.40
N ALA A 68 -48.67 -4.58 35.21
CA ALA A 68 -48.14 -5.70 36.01
C ALA A 68 -49.21 -6.35 36.90
N ASP A 69 -50.09 -5.56 37.51
CA ASP A 69 -51.20 -6.01 38.36
C ASP A 69 -52.37 -6.66 37.58
N LYS A 70 -52.36 -6.56 36.25
CA LYS A 70 -53.41 -7.08 35.34
C LYS A 70 -52.96 -8.30 34.53
N ILE A 71 -51.67 -8.64 34.58
CA ILE A 71 -51.12 -9.81 33.89
C ILE A 71 -51.13 -10.97 34.88
N GLU A 72 -51.90 -12.01 34.56
CA GLU A 72 -51.93 -13.24 35.36
C GLU A 72 -51.56 -14.44 34.49
N TYR A 73 -51.04 -15.50 35.12
CA TYR A 73 -50.93 -16.79 34.44
C TYR A 73 -52.31 -17.41 34.23
N THR A 74 -52.55 -17.93 33.02
CA THR A 74 -53.65 -18.86 32.77
C THR A 74 -53.41 -20.16 33.55
N LYS A 75 -54.43 -21.02 33.62
CA LYS A 75 -54.26 -22.38 34.16
C LYS A 75 -53.15 -23.15 33.44
N ALA A 76 -53.09 -23.04 32.10
CA ALA A 76 -52.04 -23.68 31.31
C ALA A 76 -50.66 -23.08 31.59
N GLY A 77 -50.55 -21.76 31.79
CA GLY A 77 -49.31 -21.11 32.20
C GLY A 77 -48.77 -21.66 33.52
N LYS A 78 -49.62 -21.71 34.56
CA LYS A 78 -49.24 -22.26 35.89
C LYS A 78 -48.80 -23.72 35.81
N GLU A 79 -49.51 -24.54 35.03
CA GLU A 79 -49.20 -25.98 34.88
C GLU A 79 -47.91 -26.21 34.06
N ASN A 80 -47.65 -25.42 33.01
CA ASN A 80 -46.47 -25.58 32.16
C ASN A 80 -45.19 -25.01 32.78
N MET A 81 -45.28 -23.92 33.55
CA MET A 81 -44.11 -23.28 34.15
C MET A 81 -43.64 -23.99 35.44
N GLY A 82 -44.48 -24.84 36.06
CA GLY A 82 -44.12 -25.59 37.26
C GLY A 82 -43.56 -24.69 38.37
N VAL A 83 -42.43 -25.09 38.97
CA VAL A 83 -41.75 -24.31 40.04
C VAL A 83 -41.28 -22.93 39.55
N ILE A 84 -40.99 -22.76 38.26
CA ILE A 84 -40.59 -21.46 37.68
C ILE A 84 -41.76 -20.47 37.72
N GLY A 85 -42.99 -20.94 37.48
CA GLY A 85 -44.19 -20.10 37.56
C GLY A 85 -44.57 -19.67 38.98
N GLU A 86 -43.99 -20.29 40.01
CA GLU A 86 -44.12 -19.87 41.41
C GLU A 86 -43.06 -18.82 41.82
N ALA A 87 -41.97 -18.71 41.07
CA ALA A 87 -40.83 -17.85 41.36
C ALA A 87 -40.69 -16.65 40.42
N MET A 88 -41.38 -16.67 39.27
CA MET A 88 -41.37 -15.62 38.25
C MET A 88 -42.75 -14.99 38.14
N GLU A 89 -42.81 -13.67 38.28
CA GLU A 89 -44.05 -12.92 38.14
C GLU A 89 -44.55 -12.98 36.68
N PRO A 90 -45.86 -13.03 36.43
CA PRO A 90 -46.41 -13.16 35.08
C PRO A 90 -45.93 -12.08 34.07
N TYR A 91 -45.61 -10.87 34.56
CA TYR A 91 -45.09 -9.80 33.72
C TYR A 91 -43.64 -10.05 33.28
N GLU A 92 -42.83 -10.75 34.08
CA GLU A 92 -41.44 -11.08 33.75
C GLU A 92 -41.38 -12.04 32.56
N LEU A 93 -42.35 -12.96 32.45
CA LEU A 93 -42.48 -13.79 31.25
C LEU A 93 -42.67 -12.94 29.98
N LEU A 94 -43.45 -11.86 30.06
CA LEU A 94 -43.65 -10.95 28.93
C LEU A 94 -42.38 -10.18 28.60
N TYR A 95 -41.68 -9.68 29.62
CA TYR A 95 -40.39 -8.99 29.48
C TYR A 95 -39.32 -9.88 28.81
N ASP A 96 -39.19 -11.13 29.25
CA ASP A 96 -38.16 -12.06 28.75
C ASP A 96 -38.50 -12.66 27.38
N SER A 97 -39.78 -12.72 27.02
CA SER A 97 -40.24 -13.38 25.80
C SER A 97 -40.33 -12.46 24.59
N VAL A 98 -40.45 -11.15 24.80
CA VAL A 98 -40.72 -10.18 23.73
C VAL A 98 -39.48 -9.36 23.43
N SER A 99 -39.14 -9.26 22.15
CA SER A 99 -38.06 -8.39 21.69
C SER A 99 -38.53 -7.50 20.54
N VAL A 100 -37.83 -6.39 20.33
CA VAL A 100 -37.96 -5.55 19.14
C VAL A 100 -36.57 -5.33 18.55
N SER A 101 -36.45 -5.48 17.24
CA SER A 101 -35.19 -5.28 16.51
C SER A 101 -35.39 -4.31 15.35
N ALA A 102 -34.30 -3.71 14.88
CA ALA A 102 -34.30 -2.81 13.74
C ALA A 102 -33.21 -3.21 12.75
N GLU A 103 -33.54 -3.15 11.46
CA GLU A 103 -32.61 -3.38 10.36
C GLU A 103 -32.05 -2.04 9.84
N ASN A 104 -30.90 -2.08 9.15
CA ASN A 104 -30.27 -0.91 8.52
C ASN A 104 -30.12 0.29 9.44
N ARG A 105 -29.80 0.05 10.72
CA ARG A 105 -29.80 1.06 11.78
C ARG A 105 -28.51 1.88 11.92
N ILE A 106 -27.55 1.73 11.00
CA ILE A 106 -26.25 2.43 10.98
C ILE A 106 -26.12 3.22 9.67
N SER A 107 -25.23 4.20 9.64
CA SER A 107 -24.97 5.05 8.47
C SER A 107 -26.23 5.76 7.97
N LEU A 108 -27.08 6.18 8.91
CA LEU A 108 -28.36 6.85 8.64
C LEU A 108 -28.17 8.32 8.33
N SER A 109 -29.00 8.81 7.42
CA SER A 109 -29.16 10.22 7.07
C SER A 109 -30.52 10.78 7.52
N ASN A 110 -30.65 12.10 7.62
CA ASN A 110 -31.93 12.74 7.88
C ASN A 110 -32.94 12.38 6.78
N GLY A 111 -34.07 11.82 7.18
CA GLY A 111 -35.13 11.36 6.29
C GLY A 111 -35.09 9.87 5.94
N ASP A 112 -34.03 9.15 6.30
CA ASP A 112 -33.96 7.69 6.10
C ASP A 112 -35.03 6.97 6.95
N GLU A 113 -35.66 5.95 6.37
CA GLU A 113 -36.64 5.12 7.07
C GLU A 113 -35.97 3.90 7.70
N VAL A 114 -36.17 3.74 9.02
CA VAL A 114 -35.69 2.59 9.79
C VAL A 114 -36.86 1.67 10.09
N ALA A 115 -36.77 0.44 9.62
CA ALA A 115 -37.75 -0.61 9.87
C ALA A 115 -37.50 -1.25 11.24
N TYR A 116 -38.58 -1.49 11.99
CA TYR A 116 -38.53 -2.29 13.21
C TYR A 116 -39.53 -3.44 13.15
N THR A 117 -39.14 -4.55 13.75
CA THR A 117 -39.90 -5.80 13.80
C THR A 117 -40.04 -6.27 15.23
N TRP A 118 -41.26 -6.66 15.60
CA TRP A 118 -41.55 -7.28 16.88
C TRP A 118 -41.38 -8.80 16.81
N GLU A 119 -40.66 -9.35 17.77
CA GLU A 119 -40.54 -10.79 17.98
C GLU A 119 -41.37 -11.16 19.21
N VAL A 120 -42.57 -11.70 18.99
CA VAL A 120 -43.50 -12.11 20.03
C VAL A 120 -43.85 -13.58 19.85
N PRO A 121 -43.50 -14.47 20.81
CA PRO A 121 -43.84 -15.88 20.73
C PRO A 121 -45.36 -16.10 20.74
N GLU A 122 -45.92 -16.78 19.74
CA GLU A 122 -47.38 -17.02 19.64
C GLU A 122 -47.97 -17.69 20.90
N GLU A 123 -47.17 -18.58 21.51
CA GLU A 123 -47.50 -19.38 22.68
C GLU A 123 -47.74 -18.54 23.95
N ILE A 124 -47.26 -17.28 23.99
CA ILE A 124 -47.39 -16.42 25.16
C ILE A 124 -48.86 -16.17 25.54
N SER A 125 -49.76 -16.16 24.55
CA SER A 125 -51.21 -16.02 24.73
C SER A 125 -51.87 -17.23 25.40
N LYS A 126 -51.20 -18.39 25.39
CA LYS A 126 -51.65 -19.57 26.14
C LYS A 126 -51.28 -19.48 27.60
N TYR A 127 -50.21 -18.76 27.94
CA TYR A 127 -49.67 -18.69 29.30
C TYR A 127 -50.14 -17.48 30.08
N LEU A 128 -50.43 -16.36 29.42
CA LEU A 128 -50.88 -15.12 30.06
C LEU A 128 -52.36 -14.82 29.76
N THR A 129 -53.05 -14.17 30.70
CA THR A 129 -54.47 -13.81 30.60
C THR A 129 -54.74 -12.54 29.77
N VAL A 130 -53.72 -11.96 29.12
CA VAL A 130 -53.83 -10.71 28.36
C VAL A 130 -53.81 -10.97 26.86
N ASN A 131 -54.44 -10.08 26.08
CA ASN A 131 -54.22 -10.02 24.64
C ASN A 131 -53.00 -9.14 24.35
N ILE A 132 -52.16 -9.55 23.41
CA ILE A 132 -51.01 -8.77 22.97
C ILE A 132 -51.27 -8.34 21.54
N LYS A 133 -51.28 -7.03 21.32
CA LYS A 133 -51.31 -6.40 20.00
C LYS A 133 -49.94 -5.80 19.72
N TYR A 134 -49.45 -6.02 18.51
CA TYR A 134 -48.23 -5.39 18.02
C TYR A 134 -48.29 -5.26 16.49
N GLU A 135 -47.54 -4.32 15.97
CA GLU A 135 -47.44 -4.03 14.54
C GLU A 135 -46.02 -3.62 14.22
N ASP A 136 -45.41 -4.32 13.27
CA ASP A 136 -44.13 -3.92 12.68
C ASP A 136 -44.30 -2.58 11.98
N GLY A 137 -43.25 -1.78 11.90
CA GLY A 137 -43.40 -0.44 11.35
C GLY A 137 -42.08 0.20 10.96
N THR A 138 -42.18 1.49 10.65
CA THR A 138 -41.02 2.32 10.32
C THR A 138 -41.06 3.61 11.11
N PHE A 139 -39.88 4.19 11.33
CA PHE A 139 -39.74 5.57 11.77
C PHE A 139 -38.67 6.26 10.94
N LYS A 140 -38.69 7.59 10.91
CA LYS A 140 -37.68 8.38 10.19
C LYS A 140 -36.53 8.75 11.11
N ALA A 141 -35.31 8.64 10.58
CA ALA A 141 -34.14 9.25 11.19
C ALA A 141 -34.23 10.77 11.03
N GLU A 142 -34.24 11.50 12.14
CA GLU A 142 -34.37 12.95 12.16
C GLU A 142 -33.47 13.55 13.24
N GLY A 143 -33.07 14.81 13.06
CA GLY A 143 -32.29 15.56 14.05
C GLY A 143 -30.80 15.23 14.08
N LEU A 144 -30.27 14.59 13.03
CA LEU A 144 -28.84 14.35 12.87
C LEU A 144 -28.15 15.64 12.43
N ALA A 145 -27.05 16.00 13.07
CA ALA A 145 -26.27 17.18 12.70
C ALA A 145 -25.29 16.86 11.56
N GLU A 146 -24.90 17.87 10.79
CA GLU A 146 -23.78 17.74 9.83
C GLU A 146 -22.45 17.57 10.58
N ALA A 147 -21.63 16.61 10.14
CA ALA A 147 -20.28 16.43 10.69
C ALA A 147 -19.31 17.48 10.14
N GLU A 148 -18.33 17.89 10.95
CA GLU A 148 -17.27 18.78 10.49
C GLU A 148 -16.33 18.05 9.51
N LYS A 149 -15.96 18.70 8.41
CA LYS A 149 -15.05 18.12 7.41
C LYS A 149 -13.60 18.50 7.72
N VAL A 150 -12.73 17.49 7.81
CA VAL A 150 -11.31 17.67 8.14
C VAL A 150 -10.43 17.02 7.06
N ASP A 151 -9.35 17.69 6.65
CA ASP A 151 -8.35 17.09 5.77
C ASP A 151 -7.47 16.11 6.55
N ILE A 152 -7.88 14.84 6.54
CA ILE A 152 -7.13 13.75 7.18
C ILE A 152 -5.80 13.49 6.48
N PHE A 153 -5.71 13.73 5.17
CA PHE A 153 -4.48 13.46 4.42
C PHE A 153 -3.41 14.53 4.63
N ALA A 154 -3.72 15.65 5.31
CA ALA A 154 -2.73 16.64 5.72
C ALA A 154 -1.70 16.07 6.71
N ASP A 155 -2.10 15.05 7.49
CA ASP A 155 -1.25 14.38 8.48
C ASP A 155 -0.68 13.04 7.98
N LEU A 156 -0.84 12.72 6.68
CA LEU A 156 -0.30 11.51 6.06
C LEU A 156 0.97 11.85 5.27
N ASP A 157 2.13 11.49 5.82
CA ASP A 157 3.41 11.60 5.13
C ASP A 157 3.57 10.43 4.15
N VAL A 158 3.74 10.75 2.87
CA VAL A 158 3.97 9.76 1.81
C VAL A 158 5.34 10.00 1.19
N SER A 159 6.17 8.97 1.21
CA SER A 159 7.50 8.96 0.60
C SER A 159 7.77 7.64 -0.11
N PHE A 160 8.83 7.62 -0.91
CA PHE A 160 9.27 6.44 -1.66
C PHE A 160 10.72 6.14 -1.33
N GLU A 161 10.99 4.89 -0.95
CA GLU A 161 12.34 4.43 -0.61
C GLU A 161 12.87 3.47 -1.67
N GLY A 162 14.14 3.62 -2.04
CA GLY A 162 14.81 2.82 -3.07
C GLY A 162 15.08 3.62 -4.35
N SER A 163 15.20 2.92 -5.47
CA SER A 163 15.48 3.49 -6.78
C SER A 163 14.48 2.93 -7.78
N SER A 164 14.06 3.72 -8.75
CA SER A 164 13.20 3.28 -9.86
C SER A 164 13.90 2.17 -10.68
N PRO A 165 13.22 1.06 -11.05
CA PRO A 165 11.80 0.72 -10.81
C PRO A 165 11.58 -0.20 -9.59
N LYS A 166 12.45 -0.13 -8.58
CA LYS A 166 12.49 -0.99 -7.39
C LYS A 166 12.24 -0.22 -6.10
N ALA A 167 11.46 0.86 -6.17
CA ALA A 167 11.10 1.61 -4.97
C ALA A 167 9.90 0.99 -4.25
N SER A 168 9.78 1.30 -2.98
CA SER A 168 8.66 0.92 -2.11
C SER A 168 7.99 2.15 -1.53
N LEU A 169 6.67 2.07 -1.36
CA LEU A 169 5.88 3.09 -0.70
C LEU A 169 6.14 3.06 0.81
N VAL A 170 6.38 4.22 1.39
CA VAL A 170 6.35 4.47 2.83
C VAL A 170 5.26 5.49 3.12
N ALA A 171 4.28 5.10 3.93
CA ALA A 171 3.18 5.96 4.35
C ALA A 171 3.10 5.96 5.88
N VAL A 172 3.21 7.15 6.47
CA VAL A 172 3.19 7.34 7.93
C VAL A 172 2.10 8.34 8.27
N TYR A 173 1.13 7.91 9.06
CA TYR A 173 0.08 8.79 9.54
C TYR A 173 0.45 9.33 10.93
N ASN A 174 0.52 10.65 11.05
CA ASN A 174 0.88 11.36 12.27
C ASN A 174 -0.32 12.03 12.97
N GLY A 175 -1.51 11.92 12.39
CA GLY A 175 -2.74 12.48 12.95
C GLY A 175 -3.27 11.66 14.13
N SER A 176 -4.31 12.18 14.77
CA SER A 176 -4.87 11.57 16.00
C SER A 176 -6.21 10.86 15.81
N TYR A 177 -6.87 11.07 14.68
CA TYR A 177 -8.22 10.55 14.42
C TYR A 177 -8.26 9.10 13.94
N LEU A 178 -7.17 8.63 13.31
CA LEU A 178 -7.06 7.33 12.66
C LEU A 178 -5.74 6.64 13.02
N SER A 179 -5.64 5.37 12.64
CA SER A 179 -4.44 4.55 12.72
C SER A 179 -3.96 4.15 11.32
N ALA A 180 -2.73 3.65 11.21
CA ALA A 180 -2.19 3.18 9.93
C ALA A 180 -3.03 2.07 9.27
N THR A 181 -3.76 1.26 10.05
CA THR A 181 -4.62 0.19 9.53
C THR A 181 -5.95 0.68 8.97
N ASP A 182 -6.29 1.95 9.19
CA ASP A 182 -7.49 2.60 8.66
C ASP A 182 -7.31 3.09 7.22
N PHE A 183 -6.10 2.95 6.68
CA PHE A 183 -5.77 3.27 5.30
C PHE A 183 -5.56 2.00 4.48
N THR A 184 -6.01 2.02 3.24
CA THR A 184 -5.76 0.99 2.24
C THR A 184 -5.10 1.62 1.02
N VAL A 185 -4.11 0.94 0.44
CA VAL A 185 -3.45 1.36 -0.80
C VAL A 185 -4.03 0.58 -1.97
N GLU A 186 -4.50 1.27 -3.00
CA GLU A 186 -4.84 0.66 -4.28
C GLU A 186 -3.63 0.67 -5.21
N GLY A 187 -3.23 -0.51 -5.67
CA GLY A 187 -2.10 -0.70 -6.59
C GLY A 187 -0.95 -1.47 -5.94
N ASN A 188 0.22 -1.39 -6.56
CA ASN A 188 1.45 -1.97 -6.03
C ASN A 188 2.06 -1.04 -4.97
N THR A 189 2.65 -1.61 -3.94
CA THR A 189 3.41 -0.88 -2.90
C THR A 189 4.92 -1.11 -3.01
N GLU A 190 5.35 -1.95 -3.95
CA GLU A 190 6.72 -2.36 -4.21
C GLU A 190 6.97 -2.36 -5.71
N ASN A 191 8.24 -2.32 -6.11
CA ASN A 191 8.65 -2.24 -7.52
C ASN A 191 8.06 -1.03 -8.26
N LEU A 192 8.03 0.09 -7.55
CA LEU A 192 7.55 1.37 -8.06
C LEU A 192 8.62 2.07 -8.88
N LYS A 193 8.18 2.79 -9.92
CA LYS A 193 9.01 3.65 -10.76
C LYS A 193 8.46 5.07 -10.83
N ASN A 194 9.31 6.01 -11.21
CA ASN A 194 8.89 7.38 -11.49
C ASN A 194 7.74 7.39 -12.51
N GLY A 195 6.69 8.17 -12.21
CA GLY A 195 5.47 8.27 -13.01
C GLY A 195 4.36 7.28 -12.65
N ASP A 196 4.60 6.30 -11.77
CA ASP A 196 3.51 5.46 -11.25
C ASP A 196 2.55 6.29 -10.38
N GLU A 197 1.28 5.92 -10.37
CA GLU A 197 0.24 6.54 -9.54
C GLU A 197 -0.22 5.58 -8.45
N ILE A 198 -0.33 6.09 -7.22
CA ILE A 198 -0.80 5.35 -6.05
C ILE A 198 -1.99 6.07 -5.47
N THR A 199 -3.05 5.35 -5.16
CA THR A 199 -4.23 5.91 -4.47
C THR A 199 -4.29 5.33 -3.05
N ILE A 200 -4.28 6.20 -2.05
CA ILE A 200 -4.48 5.81 -0.65
C ILE A 200 -5.92 6.17 -0.27
N LYS A 201 -6.65 5.22 0.32
CA LYS A 201 -8.05 5.34 0.70
C LYS A 201 -8.23 5.17 2.20
N ILE A 202 -9.21 5.87 2.76
CA ILE A 202 -9.67 5.68 4.13
C ILE A 202 -10.76 4.60 4.12
N ASN A 203 -10.63 3.62 5.02
CA ASN A 203 -11.61 2.54 5.14
C ASN A 203 -12.97 3.06 5.63
N GLU A 204 -14.08 2.54 5.09
CA GLU A 204 -15.44 3.02 5.43
C GLU A 204 -15.74 2.95 6.94
N ASP A 205 -15.37 1.85 7.61
CA ASP A 205 -15.54 1.68 9.07
C ASP A 205 -14.78 2.73 9.88
N ALA A 206 -13.65 3.21 9.36
CA ALA A 206 -12.85 4.25 9.99
C ALA A 206 -13.51 5.62 9.87
N ILE A 207 -14.15 5.90 8.73
CA ILE A 207 -14.95 7.12 8.52
C ILE A 207 -16.12 7.16 9.51
N GLN A 208 -16.84 6.03 9.65
CA GLN A 208 -17.93 5.90 10.61
C GLN A 208 -17.45 6.11 12.06
N SER A 209 -16.25 5.61 12.39
CA SER A 209 -15.63 5.79 13.69
C SER A 209 -15.21 7.25 13.95
N CYS A 210 -14.73 7.96 12.93
CA CYS A 210 -14.43 9.40 13.04
C CYS A 210 -15.67 10.22 13.43
N ALA A 211 -16.79 9.97 12.75
CA ALA A 211 -18.04 10.66 13.05
C ALA A 211 -18.52 10.34 14.47
N ALA A 212 -18.51 9.06 14.86
CA ALA A 212 -18.99 8.63 16.17
C ALA A 212 -18.13 9.14 17.34
N ASN A 213 -16.80 9.14 17.21
CA ASN A 213 -15.89 9.44 18.32
C ASN A 213 -15.51 10.91 18.40
N TYR A 214 -15.49 11.62 17.28
CA TYR A 214 -14.93 12.98 17.19
C TYR A 214 -15.89 13.99 16.55
N GLY A 215 -16.98 13.55 15.94
CA GLY A 215 -17.91 14.44 15.23
C GLY A 215 -17.37 15.04 13.94
N ILE A 216 -16.34 14.41 13.39
CA ILE A 216 -15.71 14.83 12.14
C ILE A 216 -15.80 13.73 11.09
N VAL A 217 -15.67 14.12 9.82
CA VAL A 217 -15.51 13.22 8.68
C VAL A 217 -14.37 13.70 7.79
N PRO A 218 -13.69 12.81 7.05
CA PRO A 218 -12.69 13.23 6.09
C PRO A 218 -13.30 14.13 5.00
N ALA A 219 -12.63 15.23 4.67
CA ALA A 219 -13.01 16.09 3.56
C ALA A 219 -12.91 15.36 2.21
N GLU A 220 -11.94 14.46 2.09
CA GLU A 220 -11.73 13.53 0.98
C GLU A 220 -11.53 12.12 1.55
N THR A 221 -12.02 11.09 0.87
CA THR A 221 -11.91 9.69 1.31
C THR A 221 -10.79 8.92 0.61
N GLU A 222 -10.23 9.51 -0.45
CA GLU A 222 -9.11 8.96 -1.22
C GLU A 222 -8.21 10.11 -1.70
N LYS A 223 -6.90 9.85 -1.78
CA LYS A 223 -5.93 10.79 -2.31
C LYS A 223 -4.91 10.07 -3.18
N LYS A 224 -4.59 10.70 -4.31
CA LYS A 224 -3.65 10.18 -5.30
C LYS A 224 -2.27 10.82 -5.13
N TYR A 225 -1.24 9.99 -5.22
CA TYR A 225 0.17 10.36 -5.16
C TYR A 225 0.86 9.87 -6.43
N THR A 226 1.72 10.71 -7.00
CA THR A 226 2.59 10.32 -8.11
C THR A 226 3.97 9.99 -7.55
N VAL A 227 4.50 8.83 -7.93
CA VAL A 227 5.87 8.44 -7.61
C VAL A 227 6.81 9.33 -8.42
N ASP A 228 7.64 10.11 -7.74
CA ASP A 228 8.60 11.00 -8.37
C ASP A 228 9.83 11.19 -7.46
N GLY A 229 10.90 11.74 -8.01
CA GLY A 229 12.12 12.07 -7.28
C GLY A 229 13.02 10.86 -6.95
N LEU A 230 12.72 9.66 -7.46
CA LEU A 230 13.57 8.49 -7.29
C LEU A 230 14.78 8.54 -8.23
N ASP A 231 15.94 8.14 -7.73
CA ASP A 231 17.08 7.79 -8.58
C ASP A 231 16.69 6.60 -9.47
N THR A 232 17.12 6.59 -10.72
CA THR A 232 16.82 5.56 -11.73
C THR A 232 18.04 4.69 -11.96
N LEU A 233 17.86 3.37 -11.88
CA LEU A 233 18.92 2.42 -12.22
C LEU A 233 19.16 2.43 -13.72
N ILE A 234 20.42 2.56 -14.15
CA ILE A 234 20.78 2.43 -15.57
C ILE A 234 20.80 0.95 -15.92
N THR A 235 19.94 0.58 -16.88
CA THR A 235 19.79 -0.80 -17.37
C THR A 235 20.00 -0.92 -18.86
N LYS A 236 20.12 0.21 -19.58
CA LYS A 236 20.45 0.24 -21.00
C LYS A 236 21.46 1.33 -21.33
N LEU A 237 22.33 1.06 -22.30
CA LEU A 237 23.32 2.04 -22.76
C LEU A 237 22.69 3.33 -23.31
N ASN A 238 21.50 3.25 -23.90
CA ASN A 238 20.82 4.44 -24.44
C ASN A 238 20.16 5.33 -23.38
N GLU A 239 20.18 4.92 -22.10
CA GLU A 239 19.78 5.75 -20.95
C GLU A 239 20.91 6.67 -20.51
N ILE A 240 22.15 6.43 -20.96
CA ILE A 240 23.30 7.31 -20.80
C ILE A 240 23.30 8.30 -21.96
N ASP A 241 22.96 9.55 -21.67
CA ASP A 241 22.98 10.60 -22.69
C ASP A 241 24.42 11.05 -23.04
N ASN A 242 24.54 11.84 -24.10
CA ASN A 242 25.84 12.30 -24.58
C ASN A 242 26.60 13.17 -23.57
N ALA A 243 25.89 13.98 -22.77
CA ALA A 243 26.53 14.86 -21.80
C ALA A 243 27.15 14.05 -20.66
N ALA A 244 26.43 13.02 -20.20
CA ALA A 244 26.92 12.12 -19.18
C ALA A 244 28.04 11.20 -19.71
N LEU A 245 27.96 10.78 -20.98
CA LEU A 245 29.05 10.05 -21.64
C LEU A 245 30.34 10.88 -21.73
N GLU A 246 30.26 12.15 -22.14
CA GLU A 246 31.41 13.06 -22.20
C GLU A 246 32.05 13.28 -20.82
N GLN A 247 31.23 13.35 -19.76
CA GLN A 247 31.72 13.43 -18.39
C GLN A 247 32.55 12.19 -18.02
N PHE A 248 32.03 10.99 -18.30
CA PHE A 248 32.76 9.75 -18.01
C PHE A 248 34.02 9.58 -18.87
N GLN A 249 34.04 10.09 -20.11
CA GLN A 249 35.25 10.11 -20.93
C GLN A 249 36.33 11.03 -20.36
N THR A 250 35.92 12.20 -19.85
CA THR A 250 36.84 13.13 -19.19
C THR A 250 37.44 12.49 -17.93
N GLU A 251 36.59 11.87 -17.11
CA GLU A 251 37.04 11.17 -15.91
C GLU A 251 37.91 9.95 -16.23
N ALA A 252 37.60 9.20 -17.29
CA ALA A 252 38.41 8.08 -17.72
C ALA A 252 39.84 8.53 -18.09
N ALA A 253 40.00 9.71 -18.71
CA ALA A 253 41.31 10.28 -18.99
C ALA A 253 42.06 10.66 -17.69
N ASP A 254 41.37 11.25 -16.71
CA ASP A 254 41.95 11.56 -15.39
C ASP A 254 42.39 10.28 -14.64
N VAL A 255 41.55 9.24 -14.65
CA VAL A 255 41.85 7.93 -14.06
C VAL A 255 43.03 7.28 -14.77
N TYR A 256 43.06 7.34 -16.11
CA TYR A 256 44.19 6.85 -16.89
C TYR A 256 45.49 7.57 -16.50
N ASP A 257 45.48 8.90 -16.44
CA ASP A 257 46.64 9.70 -16.08
C ASP A 257 47.12 9.45 -14.64
N ALA A 258 46.20 9.13 -13.72
CA ALA A 258 46.53 8.79 -12.33
C ALA A 258 47.06 7.35 -12.16
N THR A 259 46.71 6.44 -13.07
CA THR A 259 47.02 5.00 -12.96
C THR A 259 48.07 4.50 -13.94
N LYS A 260 48.39 5.28 -14.99
CA LYS A 260 49.52 4.98 -15.86
C LYS A 260 50.79 4.97 -15.02
N ASN A 261 51.50 3.85 -15.03
CA ASN A 261 52.74 3.73 -14.27
C ASN A 261 53.79 4.69 -14.84
N ASP A 262 54.40 5.48 -13.96
CA ASP A 262 55.61 6.23 -14.29
C ASP A 262 56.81 5.28 -14.34
N ASN A 263 57.46 5.25 -15.50
CA ASN A 263 58.47 4.26 -15.86
C ASN A 263 59.71 4.24 -14.98
N TYR A 264 60.39 3.09 -15.04
CA TYR A 264 61.65 2.85 -14.34
C TYR A 264 62.91 3.32 -15.10
N TYR A 265 62.86 3.54 -16.43
CA TYR A 265 64.06 3.85 -17.22
C TYR A 265 63.90 4.81 -18.42
N GLY A 266 62.72 5.30 -18.80
CA GLY A 266 62.54 6.15 -20.00
C GLY A 266 61.29 7.04 -19.98
N GLU A 267 61.06 7.79 -21.06
CA GLU A 267 59.90 8.68 -21.19
C GLU A 267 58.76 7.98 -21.94
N THR A 268 57.52 8.16 -21.47
CA THR A 268 56.29 7.76 -22.17
C THR A 268 55.46 9.00 -22.46
N THR A 269 55.03 9.15 -23.71
CA THR A 269 54.07 10.17 -24.13
C THR A 269 52.80 9.51 -24.64
N VAL A 270 51.64 9.94 -24.17
CA VAL A 270 50.35 9.54 -24.72
C VAL A 270 50.11 10.36 -25.99
N GLU A 271 50.14 9.72 -27.16
CA GLU A 271 49.90 10.37 -28.45
C GLU A 271 48.41 10.41 -28.81
N GLY A 272 47.61 9.48 -28.26
CA GLY A 272 46.16 9.49 -28.43
C GLY A 272 45.44 8.50 -27.50
N MET A 273 44.19 8.80 -27.19
CA MET A 273 43.26 7.94 -26.46
C MET A 273 41.90 8.03 -27.14
N GLU A 274 41.51 6.96 -27.83
CA GLU A 274 40.29 6.85 -28.62
C GLU A 274 39.27 6.00 -27.88
N TYR A 275 38.07 6.53 -27.64
CA TYR A 275 36.96 5.77 -27.09
C TYR A 275 36.37 4.83 -28.15
N LEU A 276 36.35 3.53 -27.84
CA LEU A 276 35.85 2.49 -28.76
C LEU A 276 34.41 2.07 -28.49
N GLY A 277 33.92 2.30 -27.27
CA GLY A 277 32.59 1.92 -26.83
C GLY A 277 32.54 1.50 -25.36
N SER A 278 31.37 1.03 -24.96
CA SER A 278 31.03 0.61 -23.61
C SER A 278 30.37 -0.76 -23.58
N CYS A 279 30.56 -1.44 -22.45
CA CYS A 279 29.78 -2.58 -22.03
C CYS A 279 29.05 -2.25 -20.74
N LEU A 280 27.72 -2.31 -20.75
CA LEU A 280 26.89 -2.21 -19.57
C LEU A 280 26.65 -3.62 -19.01
N LEU A 281 27.00 -3.79 -17.73
CA LEU A 281 26.77 -4.99 -16.93
C LEU A 281 25.50 -4.80 -16.12
N VAL A 282 24.45 -5.56 -16.43
CA VAL A 282 23.18 -5.56 -15.68
C VAL A 282 23.08 -6.86 -14.89
N LYS A 283 23.05 -6.77 -13.55
CA LYS A 283 23.09 -7.97 -12.71
C LYS A 283 21.83 -8.82 -12.95
N LYS A 284 22.00 -10.12 -13.22
CA LYS A 284 20.88 -11.03 -13.51
C LYS A 284 19.94 -11.25 -12.32
N THR A 285 20.40 -10.94 -11.11
CA THR A 285 19.61 -11.15 -9.90
C THR A 285 18.85 -9.90 -9.51
N ASP A 286 17.56 -10.05 -9.23
CA ASP A 286 16.69 -8.93 -8.85
C ASP A 286 17.01 -8.32 -7.48
N LYS A 287 17.86 -8.96 -6.68
CA LYS A 287 18.07 -8.62 -5.26
C LYS A 287 19.05 -7.46 -5.00
N ASP A 288 19.96 -7.16 -5.93
CA ASP A 288 20.98 -6.13 -5.75
C ASP A 288 21.43 -5.54 -7.12
N THR A 289 20.56 -4.75 -7.75
CA THR A 289 20.94 -3.99 -8.97
C THR A 289 21.81 -2.77 -8.67
N ALA A 290 22.12 -2.51 -7.39
CA ALA A 290 23.12 -1.54 -6.96
C ALA A 290 24.54 -1.87 -7.45
N ASP A 291 24.73 -2.99 -8.15
CA ASP A 291 26.02 -3.41 -8.72
C ASP A 291 26.06 -3.32 -10.25
N ASN A 292 25.07 -2.69 -10.92
CA ASN A 292 25.18 -2.45 -12.35
C ASN A 292 26.47 -1.67 -12.66
N GLY A 293 27.18 -2.10 -13.70
CA GLY A 293 28.51 -1.63 -14.03
C GLY A 293 28.61 -1.11 -15.47
N LEU A 294 29.48 -0.13 -15.71
CA LEU A 294 29.80 0.38 -17.03
C LEU A 294 31.30 0.23 -17.24
N ILE A 295 31.68 -0.61 -18.19
CA ILE A 295 33.07 -0.74 -18.65
C ILE A 295 33.20 0.13 -19.89
N MET A 296 34.09 1.13 -19.85
CA MET A 296 34.42 1.95 -21.01
C MET A 296 35.76 1.53 -21.57
N VAL A 297 35.82 1.28 -22.88
CA VAL A 297 37.01 0.72 -23.54
C VAL A 297 37.63 1.75 -24.47
N TYR A 298 38.96 1.82 -24.42
CA TYR A 298 39.77 2.77 -25.15
C TYR A 298 40.90 2.07 -25.90
N LYS A 299 41.21 2.59 -27.09
CA LYS A 299 42.49 2.36 -27.75
C LYS A 299 43.43 3.49 -27.36
N VAL A 300 44.56 3.15 -26.79
CA VAL A 300 45.57 4.14 -26.37
C VAL A 300 46.81 3.96 -27.24
N GLN A 301 47.32 5.06 -27.76
CA GLN A 301 48.56 5.14 -28.50
C GLN A 301 49.62 5.79 -27.62
N LEU A 302 50.67 5.03 -27.32
CA LEU A 302 51.79 5.49 -26.51
C LEU A 302 53.05 5.56 -27.35
N LYS A 303 53.91 6.51 -27.02
CA LYS A 303 55.26 6.60 -27.52
C LYS A 303 56.26 6.49 -26.39
N ASP A 304 57.00 5.39 -26.41
CA ASP A 304 58.08 5.11 -25.47
C ASP A 304 59.42 5.47 -26.08
N THR A 305 60.22 6.24 -25.35
CA THR A 305 61.54 6.67 -25.79
C THR A 305 62.60 6.50 -24.72
N TYR A 306 63.79 6.03 -25.15
CA TYR A 306 64.97 5.94 -24.31
C TYR A 306 66.24 5.94 -25.16
N SER A 307 67.11 6.93 -24.97
CA SER A 307 68.31 7.09 -25.80
C SER A 307 67.94 7.14 -27.30
N THR A 308 68.37 6.16 -28.11
CA THR A 308 68.02 6.06 -29.53
C THR A 308 66.76 5.22 -29.81
N PHE A 309 66.17 4.59 -28.78
CA PHE A 309 64.92 3.84 -28.91
C PHE A 309 63.73 4.79 -28.98
N SER A 310 62.84 4.54 -29.93
CA SER A 310 61.57 5.23 -30.09
C SER A 310 60.58 4.24 -30.71
N GLN A 311 59.53 3.89 -29.99
CA GLN A 311 58.46 3.02 -30.48
C GLN A 311 57.11 3.63 -30.15
N THR A 312 56.24 3.67 -31.15
CA THR A 312 54.81 3.93 -30.95
C THR A 312 54.09 2.59 -30.88
N THR A 313 53.27 2.42 -29.85
CA THR A 313 52.53 1.18 -29.57
C THR A 313 51.06 1.52 -29.34
N ASP A 314 50.20 0.88 -30.12
CA ASP A 314 48.77 0.85 -29.85
C ASP A 314 48.47 -0.30 -28.89
N TYR A 315 47.63 -0.04 -27.89
CA TYR A 315 47.13 -1.05 -26.97
C TYR A 315 45.75 -0.68 -26.43
N TYR A 316 45.12 -1.58 -25.67
CA TYR A 316 43.75 -1.44 -25.22
C TYR A 316 43.68 -1.33 -23.69
N TRP A 317 42.87 -0.40 -23.21
CA TRP A 317 42.65 -0.10 -21.80
C TRP A 317 41.15 0.09 -21.52
N CYS A 318 40.73 -0.11 -20.28
CA CYS A 318 39.37 0.17 -19.85
C CYS A 318 39.30 0.80 -18.47
N VAL A 319 38.14 1.37 -18.16
CA VAL A 319 37.76 1.80 -16.81
C VAL A 319 36.38 1.26 -16.49
N ASP A 320 36.22 0.77 -15.26
CA ASP A 320 34.98 0.16 -14.78
C ASP A 320 34.35 1.09 -13.73
N TYR A 321 33.10 1.49 -13.94
CA TYR A 321 32.29 2.22 -12.98
C TYR A 321 31.19 1.30 -12.44
N TYR A 322 31.00 1.23 -11.12
CA TYR A 322 29.95 0.39 -10.50
C TYR A 322 28.93 1.23 -9.73
N SER A 323 27.76 0.65 -9.52
CA SER A 323 26.62 1.28 -8.83
C SER A 323 26.07 2.50 -9.57
N LEU A 324 25.95 2.37 -10.90
CA LEU A 324 25.45 3.45 -11.76
C LEU A 324 23.96 3.72 -11.55
N VAL A 325 23.67 4.94 -11.13
CA VAL A 325 22.31 5.48 -11.02
C VAL A 325 22.24 6.84 -11.69
N GLN A 326 21.13 7.11 -12.36
CA GLN A 326 20.74 8.47 -12.74
C GLN A 326 19.98 9.07 -11.57
N ARG A 327 20.51 10.15 -11.01
CA ARG A 327 19.85 10.93 -9.97
C ARG A 327 18.60 11.58 -10.53
N SER A 328 17.67 11.91 -9.64
CA SER A 328 16.43 12.62 -10.02
C SER A 328 16.66 13.98 -10.69
N ASP A 329 17.83 14.60 -10.48
CA ASP A 329 18.24 15.83 -11.18
C ASP A 329 18.83 15.59 -12.59
N GLY A 330 18.88 14.34 -13.04
CA GLY A 330 19.41 13.92 -14.33
C GLY A 330 20.90 13.59 -14.35
N THR A 331 21.63 13.87 -13.27
CA THR A 331 23.08 13.56 -13.20
C THR A 331 23.33 12.07 -13.01
N LEU A 332 24.42 11.55 -13.58
CA LEU A 332 24.84 10.17 -13.28
C LEU A 332 25.70 10.15 -12.01
N SER A 333 25.52 9.10 -11.22
CA SER A 333 26.27 8.83 -10.00
C SER A 333 26.69 7.36 -9.98
N TYR A 334 27.86 7.12 -9.40
CA TYR A 334 28.47 5.81 -9.27
C TYR A 334 29.29 5.77 -7.98
N ASN A 335 29.75 4.59 -7.57
CA ASN A 335 30.59 4.45 -6.38
C ASN A 335 32.07 4.72 -6.72
N LYS A 336 32.58 5.88 -6.27
CA LYS A 336 33.96 6.32 -6.52
C LYS A 336 35.03 5.42 -5.88
N ASP A 337 34.68 4.68 -4.84
CA ASP A 337 35.60 3.75 -4.19
C ASP A 337 35.74 2.42 -4.96
N LEU A 338 34.91 2.21 -5.99
CA LEU A 338 34.87 0.98 -6.79
C LEU A 338 35.35 1.16 -8.23
N ILE A 339 36.05 2.25 -8.56
CA ILE A 339 36.61 2.42 -9.92
C ILE A 339 37.63 1.31 -10.21
N GLY A 340 37.40 0.56 -11.29
CA GLY A 340 38.27 -0.51 -11.76
C GLY A 340 39.16 -0.09 -12.92
N THR A 341 40.39 -0.57 -12.95
CA THR A 341 41.30 -0.49 -14.10
C THR A 341 41.95 -1.86 -14.34
N PRO A 342 42.44 -2.14 -15.56
CA PRO A 342 43.17 -3.36 -15.87
C PRO A 342 44.29 -3.63 -14.88
N LYS A 343 44.38 -4.88 -14.43
CA LYS A 343 45.50 -5.36 -13.59
C LYS A 343 46.58 -6.06 -14.41
N ASN A 344 46.24 -6.48 -15.63
CA ASN A 344 47.22 -6.98 -16.59
C ASN A 344 48.04 -5.83 -17.18
N TRP A 345 49.21 -6.13 -17.73
CA TRP A 345 50.02 -5.16 -18.46
C TRP A 345 50.62 -5.75 -19.72
N ILE A 346 50.87 -4.89 -20.69
CA ILE A 346 51.76 -5.17 -21.81
C ILE A 346 53.17 -4.67 -21.47
N THR A 347 54.19 -5.29 -22.06
CA THR A 347 55.58 -4.87 -21.89
C THR A 347 56.18 -4.46 -23.23
N VAL A 348 56.65 -3.22 -23.31
CA VAL A 348 57.48 -2.73 -24.42
C VAL A 348 58.95 -2.85 -24.01
N ASN A 349 59.79 -3.41 -24.88
CA ASN A 349 61.20 -3.67 -24.57
C ASN A 349 62.14 -3.01 -25.58
N SER A 350 63.24 -2.48 -25.06
CA SER A 350 64.47 -2.18 -25.80
C SER A 350 65.60 -3.08 -25.29
N ASP A 351 66.80 -2.95 -25.86
CA ASP A 351 67.98 -3.71 -25.40
C ASP A 351 68.38 -3.40 -23.95
N THR A 352 67.98 -2.25 -23.39
CA THR A 352 68.47 -1.75 -22.09
C THR A 352 67.40 -1.14 -21.18
N ALA A 353 66.15 -1.03 -21.65
CA ALA A 353 65.01 -0.46 -20.92
C ALA A 353 63.72 -1.19 -21.28
N PHE A 354 62.75 -1.17 -20.37
CA PHE A 354 61.41 -1.72 -20.58
C PHE A 354 60.35 -0.81 -19.94
N TRP A 355 59.13 -0.90 -20.46
CA TRP A 355 57.95 -0.16 -20.03
C TRP A 355 56.81 -1.14 -19.80
N ASN A 356 56.06 -0.96 -18.71
CA ASN A 356 54.86 -1.76 -18.43
C ASN A 356 53.63 -0.85 -18.43
N HIS A 357 52.72 -1.10 -19.35
CA HIS A 357 51.49 -0.33 -19.50
C HIS A 357 50.31 -1.21 -19.13
N PHE A 358 49.52 -0.81 -18.13
CA PHE A 358 48.34 -1.56 -17.71
C PHE A 358 47.33 -1.63 -18.85
N GLY A 359 46.95 -2.84 -19.27
CA GLY A 359 46.09 -3.07 -20.42
C GLY A 359 46.42 -4.35 -21.17
N TYR A 360 45.99 -4.41 -22.44
CA TYR A 360 46.02 -5.58 -23.30
C TYR A 360 46.52 -5.26 -24.70
N ALA A 361 47.13 -6.23 -25.38
CA ALA A 361 47.69 -6.01 -26.71
C ALA A 361 46.60 -6.00 -27.79
N THR A 362 45.48 -6.69 -27.56
CA THR A 362 44.35 -6.75 -28.49
C THR A 362 43.02 -6.45 -27.81
N LEU A 363 42.04 -5.97 -28.59
CA LEU A 363 40.69 -5.73 -28.10
C LEU A 363 40.01 -7.02 -27.60
N ASN A 364 40.26 -8.14 -28.28
CA ASN A 364 39.73 -9.45 -27.88
C ASN A 364 40.26 -9.89 -26.50
N GLU A 365 41.57 -9.71 -26.25
CA GLU A 365 42.15 -10.02 -24.94
C GLU A 365 41.53 -9.15 -23.83
N LEU A 366 41.31 -7.85 -24.08
CA LEU A 366 40.64 -6.99 -23.13
C LEU A 366 39.21 -7.47 -22.87
N TYR A 367 38.44 -7.73 -23.93
CA TYR A 367 37.05 -8.17 -23.79
C TYR A 367 36.95 -9.47 -22.99
N ASP A 368 37.77 -10.48 -23.31
CA ASP A 368 37.71 -11.77 -22.64
C ASP A 368 38.05 -11.66 -21.14
N ASN A 369 39.04 -10.81 -20.80
CA ASN A 369 39.54 -10.71 -19.43
C ASN A 369 38.83 -9.66 -18.56
N GLU A 370 38.24 -8.63 -19.16
CA GLU A 370 37.61 -7.53 -18.41
C GLU A 370 36.08 -7.54 -18.54
N VAL A 371 35.52 -8.03 -19.65
CA VAL A 371 34.06 -8.04 -19.88
C VAL A 371 33.48 -9.45 -19.73
N ALA A 372 33.97 -10.42 -20.52
CA ALA A 372 33.37 -11.76 -20.61
C ALA A 372 33.43 -12.53 -19.29
N LYS A 373 34.38 -12.22 -18.40
CA LYS A 373 34.47 -12.79 -17.04
C LYS A 373 33.21 -12.58 -16.20
N TYR A 374 32.38 -11.57 -16.54
CA TYR A 374 31.14 -11.26 -15.82
C TYR A 374 29.89 -11.95 -16.40
N ALA A 375 30.01 -12.66 -17.53
CA ALA A 375 28.85 -13.17 -18.28
C ALA A 375 27.99 -14.20 -17.51
N ASP A 376 28.53 -14.83 -16.47
CA ASP A 376 27.76 -15.75 -15.62
C ASP A 376 26.75 -14.99 -14.74
N ASP A 377 27.17 -13.89 -14.14
CA ASP A 377 26.39 -13.13 -13.15
C ASP A 377 25.63 -11.93 -13.74
N TYR A 378 26.02 -11.46 -14.94
CA TYR A 378 25.49 -10.25 -15.57
C TYR A 378 24.99 -10.51 -16.99
N ASP A 379 23.91 -9.84 -17.35
CA ASP A 379 23.54 -9.60 -18.75
C ASP A 379 24.38 -8.43 -19.27
N ILE A 380 25.00 -8.61 -20.43
CA ILE A 380 25.96 -7.66 -20.99
C ILE A 380 25.38 -7.02 -22.24
N GLU A 381 25.11 -5.72 -22.20
CA GLU A 381 24.83 -4.92 -23.39
C GLU A 381 26.12 -4.23 -23.83
N SER A 382 26.50 -4.36 -25.10
CA SER A 382 27.74 -3.79 -25.62
C SER A 382 27.49 -3.08 -26.94
N ASN A 383 28.12 -1.92 -27.12
CA ASN A 383 28.24 -1.24 -28.40
C ASN A 383 29.67 -1.27 -28.98
N LEU A 384 30.55 -2.10 -28.40
CA LEU A 384 31.90 -2.33 -28.92
C LEU A 384 31.84 -3.03 -30.27
N ILE A 385 32.67 -2.56 -31.20
CA ILE A 385 32.86 -3.19 -32.50
C ILE A 385 34.11 -4.05 -32.40
N MET A 386 33.92 -5.36 -32.31
CA MET A 386 35.02 -6.34 -32.31
C MET A 386 35.54 -6.55 -33.73
N GLU A 387 36.85 -6.72 -33.89
CA GLU A 387 37.53 -6.95 -35.18
C GLU A 387 37.41 -8.39 -35.70
#